data_AF-A0A8D0H5C0-F1
#
_entry.id   AF-A0A8D0H5C0-F1
#
_cell.length_a   1.000
_cell.length_b   1.000
_cell.length_c   1.000
_cell.angle_alpha   90.00
_cell.angle_beta   90.00
_cell.angle_gamma   90.00
#
_symmetry.space_group_name_H-M   'P 1'
#
loop_
_entity.id
_entity.type
_entity.pdbx_description
1 polymer ?
#
loop_
_entity_poly.entity_id
_entity_poly.type
_entity_poly.pdbx_seq_one_letter_code
_entity_poly.pdbx_strand_id
1 'polypeptide(L)'
;GEAFFLIERLTAFGGSTCNEYLIKNHYITRPLSEEEAAFPLAYTMTLHKEFDTFERLFRAIYMPQNVYCIHVDQKAGPEFKQNVEKLLKCFPNAFLASKMELVVYAGISRLQADGNCMKDLLQSGVQWKYLLNTCGQDLPLKTNREIVRHLKIFKGNNITPGVLPPAHAVGRTKYIYKEHIGKGSYMIKAKRMKMPPPHNLTIYFGSAYIAVTREFVQFVLNNRWALDLLEWSKDTYSPDEHFWVTLNRIPG
;
A
#
# COMPACT_ATOMS: atom_id res chain seq x y z
N GLY A 1 23.00 29.79 -18.42
CA GLY A 1 22.92 28.37 -18.77
C GLY A 1 22.93 27.49 -17.54
N GLU A 2 23.98 27.56 -16.72
CA GLU A 2 24.17 26.62 -15.60
C GLU A 2 23.71 27.16 -14.22
N ALA A 3 23.60 28.48 -14.05
CA ALA A 3 23.16 29.07 -12.78
C ALA A 3 21.65 28.91 -12.48
N PHE A 4 20.82 28.64 -13.50
CA PHE A 4 19.37 28.45 -13.31
C PHE A 4 19.03 27.04 -12.79
N PHE A 5 19.86 26.03 -13.09
CA PHE A 5 19.67 24.65 -12.64
C PHE A 5 20.20 24.39 -11.22
N LEU A 6 21.08 25.24 -10.70
CA LEU A 6 21.66 25.10 -9.36
C LEU A 6 20.77 25.67 -8.24
N ILE A 7 19.79 26.53 -8.56
CA ILE A 7 18.88 27.13 -7.57
C ILE A 7 17.70 26.20 -7.22
N GLU A 8 17.33 25.24 -8.07
CA GLU A 8 16.30 24.24 -7.74
C GLU A 8 16.79 23.09 -6.84
N ARG A 9 18.11 22.94 -6.64
CA ARG A 9 18.70 21.91 -5.76
C ARG A 9 18.90 22.35 -4.30
N LEU A 10 18.37 23.50 -3.91
CA LEU A 10 18.34 23.95 -2.51
C LEU A 10 17.05 23.46 -1.84
N THR A 11 17.01 22.17 -1.49
CA THR A 11 16.02 21.55 -0.57
C THR A 11 14.55 21.88 -0.86
N ALA A 12 13.74 20.90 -1.26
CA ALA A 12 12.27 21.04 -1.36
C ALA A 12 11.60 21.57 -0.05
N PHE A 13 12.34 21.60 1.05
CA PHE A 13 11.98 22.18 2.34
C PHE A 13 12.98 23.25 2.85
N GLY A 14 13.40 24.17 1.99
CA GLY A 14 14.19 25.33 2.41
C GLY A 14 13.34 26.24 3.31
N GLY A 15 13.56 26.19 4.63
CA GLY A 15 13.10 27.15 5.65
C GLY A 15 11.61 27.48 5.77
N SER A 16 10.76 26.95 4.89
CA SER A 16 9.35 27.32 4.77
C SER A 16 8.50 26.63 5.83
N THR A 17 7.51 27.35 6.32
CA THR A 17 6.49 26.77 7.20
C THR A 17 5.66 25.75 6.41
N CYS A 18 5.05 24.78 7.07
CA CYS A 18 4.18 23.81 6.38
C CYS A 18 3.05 24.49 5.60
N ASN A 19 2.51 25.60 6.10
CA ASN A 19 1.48 26.36 5.39
C ASN A 19 1.98 26.93 4.07
N GLU A 20 3.18 27.54 4.07
CA GLU A 20 3.82 28.04 2.84
C GLU A 20 4.10 26.91 1.85
N TYR A 21 4.59 25.76 2.34
CA TYR A 21 4.84 24.58 1.51
C TYR A 21 3.56 24.10 0.81
N LEU A 22 2.44 23.98 1.56
CA LEU A 22 1.15 23.54 1.01
C LEU A 22 0.65 24.49 -0.08
N ILE A 23 0.73 25.80 0.15
CA ILE A 23 0.29 26.84 -0.80
C ILE A 23 1.18 26.82 -2.05
N LYS A 24 2.50 26.85 -1.88
CA LYS A 24 3.47 26.89 -2.97
C LYS A 24 3.39 25.67 -3.88
N ASN A 25 3.09 24.49 -3.30
CA ASN A 25 2.98 23.25 -4.04
C ASN A 25 1.56 22.91 -4.49
N HIS A 26 0.59 23.82 -4.28
CA HIS A 26 -0.81 23.69 -4.71
C HIS A 26 -1.52 22.45 -4.14
N TYR A 27 -1.29 22.14 -2.85
CA TYR A 27 -2.05 21.10 -2.19
C TYR A 27 -3.49 21.54 -1.94
N ILE A 28 -4.42 20.59 -2.08
CA ILE A 28 -5.82 20.79 -1.73
C ILE A 28 -5.96 20.71 -0.21
N THR A 29 -6.31 21.82 0.43
CA THR A 29 -6.34 21.92 1.91
C THR A 29 -7.75 21.86 2.51
N ARG A 30 -8.79 21.79 1.68
CA ARG A 30 -10.19 21.57 2.10
C ARG A 30 -10.89 20.59 1.16
N PRO A 31 -11.90 19.82 1.61
CA PRO A 31 -12.69 18.97 0.73
C PRO A 31 -13.31 19.79 -0.41
N LEU A 32 -13.32 19.25 -1.62
CA LEU A 32 -13.85 19.93 -2.80
C LEU A 32 -15.37 19.78 -2.99
N SER A 33 -15.98 18.82 -2.28
CA SER A 33 -17.42 18.61 -2.26
C SER A 33 -17.87 17.89 -0.98
N GLU A 34 -19.12 18.07 -0.60
CA GLU A 34 -19.76 17.29 0.49
C GLU A 34 -19.74 15.78 0.18
N GLU A 35 -19.88 15.44 -1.11
CA GLU A 35 -19.84 14.06 -1.59
C GLU A 35 -18.51 13.37 -1.22
N GLU A 36 -17.40 14.07 -1.42
CA GLU A 36 -16.06 13.57 -1.13
C GLU A 36 -15.76 13.62 0.38
N ALA A 37 -16.22 14.65 1.08
CA ALA A 37 -16.09 14.77 2.54
C ALA A 37 -16.78 13.61 3.28
N ALA A 38 -17.95 13.18 2.79
CA ALA A 38 -18.73 12.09 3.37
C ALA A 38 -18.23 10.68 2.99
N PHE A 39 -17.23 10.57 2.11
CA PHE A 39 -16.67 9.28 1.68
C PHE A 39 -15.13 9.26 1.80
N PRO A 40 -14.57 9.29 3.02
CA PRO A 40 -13.13 9.30 3.18
C PRO A 40 -12.49 8.00 2.70
N LEU A 41 -11.34 8.13 2.05
CA LEU A 41 -10.52 7.02 1.58
C LEU A 41 -9.28 6.86 2.46
N ALA A 42 -8.79 5.62 2.56
CA ALA A 42 -7.49 5.30 3.11
C ALA A 42 -6.53 4.87 1.99
N TYR A 43 -5.26 5.24 2.13
CA TYR A 43 -4.21 4.79 1.21
C TYR A 43 -3.08 4.12 1.98
N THR A 44 -2.60 2.99 1.48
CA THR A 44 -1.27 2.45 1.84
C THR A 44 -0.31 2.78 0.70
N MET A 45 0.87 3.31 1.01
CA MET A 45 1.87 3.68 0.02
C MET A 45 3.20 3.00 0.36
N THR A 46 3.60 2.00 -0.41
CA THR A 46 4.90 1.30 -0.22
C THR A 46 5.99 1.93 -1.07
N LEU A 47 7.03 2.48 -0.43
CA LEU A 47 8.10 3.27 -1.04
C LEU A 47 9.48 2.66 -0.80
N HIS A 48 10.42 2.87 -1.72
CA HIS A 48 11.82 2.48 -1.52
C HIS A 48 12.85 3.44 -2.16
N LYS A 49 12.44 4.34 -3.07
CA LYS A 49 13.28 5.34 -3.78
C LYS A 49 12.40 6.36 -4.53
N GLU A 50 13.04 7.27 -5.27
CA GLU A 50 12.42 8.30 -6.15
C GLU A 50 11.47 9.26 -5.42
N PHE A 51 12.02 10.11 -4.55
CA PHE A 51 11.23 11.01 -3.70
C PHE A 51 10.31 11.93 -4.52
N ASP A 52 10.81 12.53 -5.59
CA ASP A 52 10.05 13.47 -6.42
C ASP A 52 8.85 12.78 -7.11
N THR A 53 8.98 11.50 -7.46
CA THR A 53 7.87 10.72 -8.04
C THR A 53 6.81 10.46 -6.98
N PHE A 54 7.24 10.06 -5.78
CA PHE A 54 6.35 9.89 -4.64
C PHE A 54 5.63 11.20 -4.27
N GLU A 55 6.34 12.32 -4.18
CA GLU A 55 5.76 13.63 -3.85
C GLU A 55 4.69 14.04 -4.88
N ARG A 56 4.95 13.80 -6.17
CA ARG A 56 3.97 14.05 -7.24
C ARG A 56 2.74 13.16 -7.10
N LEU A 57 2.91 11.86 -6.85
CA LEU A 57 1.81 10.94 -6.60
C LEU A 57 1.01 11.39 -5.37
N PHE A 58 1.69 11.62 -4.24
CA PHE A 58 1.06 12.02 -2.99
C PHE A 58 0.23 13.28 -3.18
N ARG A 59 0.77 14.32 -3.82
CA ARG A 59 0.01 15.53 -4.16
C ARG A 59 -1.21 15.24 -5.04
N ALA A 60 -1.09 14.35 -6.02
CA ALA A 60 -2.17 14.06 -6.95
C ALA A 60 -3.36 13.33 -6.30
N ILE A 61 -3.11 12.52 -5.25
CA ILE A 61 -4.16 11.82 -4.51
C ILE A 61 -4.57 12.52 -3.21
N TYR A 62 -3.76 13.48 -2.72
CA TYR A 62 -3.99 14.11 -1.43
C TYR A 62 -5.32 14.85 -1.37
N MET A 63 -6.04 14.59 -0.29
CA MET A 63 -7.27 15.24 0.13
C MET A 63 -7.30 15.26 1.65
N PRO A 64 -7.75 16.36 2.29
CA PRO A 64 -7.67 16.54 3.74
C PRO A 64 -8.61 15.64 4.53
N GLN A 65 -9.71 15.15 3.93
CA GLN A 65 -10.63 14.21 4.57
C GLN A 65 -10.13 12.76 4.57
N ASN A 66 -9.24 12.40 3.64
CA ASN A 66 -8.70 11.04 3.49
C ASN A 66 -7.60 10.77 4.53
N VAL A 67 -7.05 9.55 4.57
CA VAL A 67 -5.92 9.19 5.44
C VAL A 67 -4.88 8.36 4.69
N TYR A 68 -3.59 8.57 4.99
CA TYR A 68 -2.48 7.99 4.24
C TYR A 68 -1.47 7.35 5.19
N CYS A 69 -1.18 6.07 5.00
CA CYS A 69 -0.07 5.40 5.65
C CYS A 69 1.03 5.13 4.65
N ILE A 70 2.24 5.57 4.97
CA ILE A 70 3.41 5.45 4.12
C ILE A 70 4.36 4.44 4.75
N HIS A 71 4.59 3.33 4.05
CA HIS A 71 5.63 2.37 4.39
C HIS A 71 6.88 2.68 3.57
N VAL A 72 8.02 2.88 4.25
CA VAL A 72 9.31 3.09 3.62
C VAL A 72 10.19 1.88 3.89
N ASP A 73 10.62 1.19 2.82
CA ASP A 73 11.49 0.02 2.91
C ASP A 73 12.70 0.31 3.81
N GLN A 74 12.99 -0.59 4.75
CA GLN A 74 14.15 -0.46 5.62
C GLN A 74 15.48 -0.37 4.85
N LYS A 75 15.54 -0.89 3.61
CA LYS A 75 16.70 -0.76 2.72
C LYS A 75 16.87 0.63 2.11
N ALA A 76 15.86 1.49 2.16
CA ALA A 76 15.95 2.83 1.58
C ALA A 76 17.04 3.67 2.27
N GLY A 77 17.70 4.52 1.48
CA GLY A 77 18.76 5.40 1.97
C GLY A 77 18.27 6.38 3.05
N PRO A 78 19.15 6.81 3.98
CA PRO A 78 18.77 7.69 5.08
C PRO A 78 18.20 9.03 4.60
N GLU A 79 18.75 9.61 3.54
CA GLU A 79 18.26 10.86 2.95
C GLU A 79 16.82 10.73 2.44
N PHE A 80 16.52 9.63 1.72
CA PHE A 80 15.16 9.36 1.24
C PHE A 80 14.16 9.27 2.41
N LYS A 81 14.51 8.52 3.46
CA LYS A 81 13.67 8.39 4.66
C LYS A 81 13.43 9.74 5.34
N GLN A 82 14.47 10.57 5.48
CA GLN A 82 14.37 11.90 6.07
C GLN A 82 13.47 12.83 5.24
N ASN A 83 13.60 12.79 3.90
CA ASN A 83 12.76 13.61 3.02
C ASN A 83 11.29 13.21 3.10
N VAL A 84 10.98 11.91 3.13
CA VAL A 84 9.61 11.42 3.34
C VAL A 84 9.08 11.86 4.70
N GLU A 85 9.84 11.68 5.78
CA GLU A 85 9.43 12.09 7.13
C GLU A 85 9.15 13.61 7.20
N LYS A 86 10.03 14.41 6.59
CA LYS A 86 9.90 15.88 6.55
C LYS A 86 8.64 16.32 5.81
N LEU A 87 8.30 15.65 4.69
CA LEU A 87 7.06 15.89 3.98
C LEU A 87 5.84 15.60 4.84
N LEU A 88 5.77 14.41 5.43
CA LEU A 88 4.59 13.96 6.16
C LEU A 88 4.31 14.81 7.41
N LYS A 89 5.33 15.44 8.01
CA LYS A 89 5.14 16.40 9.13
C LYS A 89 4.20 17.57 8.80
N CYS A 90 4.02 17.89 7.52
CA CYS A 90 3.10 18.94 7.10
C CYS A 90 1.65 18.50 6.89
N PHE A 91 1.36 17.20 7.04
CA PHE A 91 0.05 16.62 6.76
C PHE A 91 -0.47 15.84 7.97
N PRO A 92 -1.47 16.37 8.72
CA PRO A 92 -1.94 15.73 9.95
C PRO A 92 -2.64 14.37 9.70
N ASN A 93 -3.06 14.10 8.47
CA ASN A 93 -3.74 12.89 8.04
C ASN A 93 -2.84 11.93 7.25
N ALA A 94 -1.52 12.14 7.26
CA ALA A 94 -0.55 11.24 6.64
C ALA A 94 0.58 10.90 7.63
N PHE A 95 0.96 9.62 7.70
CA PHE A 95 1.94 9.17 8.68
C PHE A 95 2.77 7.99 8.17
N LEU A 96 3.96 7.81 8.76
CA LEU A 96 4.79 6.64 8.53
C LEU A 96 4.20 5.43 9.25
N ALA A 97 4.26 4.25 8.61
CA ALA A 97 3.89 3.00 9.25
C ALA A 97 4.68 2.78 10.55
N SER A 98 4.01 2.27 11.59
CA SER A 98 4.59 1.94 12.88
C SER A 98 5.65 0.85 12.80
N LYS A 99 5.57 0.01 11.76
CA LYS A 99 6.54 -1.05 11.48
C LYS A 99 6.95 -1.08 10.00
N MET A 100 8.24 -0.87 9.76
CA MET A 100 8.88 -0.99 8.45
C MET A 100 9.43 -2.39 8.23
N GLU A 101 9.40 -2.87 7.00
CA GLU A 101 9.88 -4.20 6.58
C GLU A 101 11.07 -4.05 5.63
N LEU A 102 11.96 -5.04 5.61
CA LEU A 102 12.98 -5.22 4.57
C LEU A 102 12.31 -5.89 3.37
N VAL A 103 11.80 -5.12 2.42
CA VAL A 103 10.93 -5.68 1.38
C VAL A 103 11.75 -6.44 0.34
N VAL A 104 11.49 -7.74 0.20
CA VAL A 104 12.07 -8.61 -0.83
C VAL A 104 11.05 -8.79 -1.96
N TYR A 105 11.51 -8.62 -3.20
CA TYR A 105 10.66 -8.84 -4.37
C TYR A 105 10.11 -10.27 -4.37
N ALA A 106 8.80 -10.40 -4.62
CA ALA A 106 8.04 -11.66 -4.53
C ALA A 106 8.04 -12.33 -3.13
N GLY A 107 8.48 -11.61 -2.10
CA GLY A 107 8.51 -12.08 -0.73
C GLY A 107 7.29 -11.65 0.08
N ILE A 108 7.07 -12.32 1.21
CA ILE A 108 6.00 -11.99 2.15
C ILE A 108 6.13 -10.59 2.74
N SER A 109 7.36 -10.08 2.86
CA SER A 109 7.63 -8.74 3.33
C SER A 109 6.91 -7.65 2.52
N ARG A 110 6.64 -7.86 1.22
CA ARG A 110 5.82 -6.95 0.41
C ARG A 110 4.36 -6.91 0.87
N LEU A 111 3.77 -8.08 1.14
CA LEU A 111 2.42 -8.20 1.67
C LEU A 111 2.34 -7.64 3.11
N GLN A 112 3.36 -7.91 3.93
CA GLN A 112 3.45 -7.44 5.30
C GLN A 112 3.54 -5.92 5.39
N ALA A 113 4.20 -5.26 4.43
CA ALA A 113 4.24 -3.80 4.36
C ALA A 113 2.84 -3.17 4.27
N ASP A 114 1.95 -3.71 3.44
CA ASP A 114 0.55 -3.29 3.38
C ASP A 114 -0.20 -3.63 4.67
N GLY A 115 -0.02 -4.84 5.20
CA GLY A 115 -0.65 -5.29 6.45
C GLY A 115 -0.30 -4.41 7.67
N ASN A 116 0.94 -3.94 7.76
CA ASN A 116 1.37 -3.03 8.82
C ASN A 116 0.65 -1.68 8.68
N CYS A 117 0.56 -1.12 7.48
CA CYS A 117 -0.20 0.11 7.26
C CYS A 117 -1.70 -0.06 7.51
N MET A 118 -2.29 -1.19 7.09
CA MET A 118 -3.69 -1.52 7.38
C MET A 118 -3.99 -1.48 8.89
N LYS A 119 -3.09 -2.03 9.71
CA LYS A 119 -3.22 -2.01 11.16
C LYS A 119 -3.20 -0.59 11.74
N ASP A 120 -2.33 0.27 11.24
CA ASP A 120 -2.24 1.66 11.71
C ASP A 120 -3.42 2.52 11.21
N LEU A 121 -3.88 2.29 9.97
CA LEU A 121 -5.03 2.97 9.38
C LEU A 121 -6.33 2.68 10.14
N LEU A 122 -6.50 1.47 10.70
CA LEU A 122 -7.65 1.16 11.56
C LEU A 122 -7.62 1.93 12.89
N GLN A 123 -6.45 2.34 13.37
CA GLN A 123 -6.28 3.14 14.58
C GLN A 123 -6.43 4.64 14.32
N SER A 124 -6.46 5.06 13.05
CA SER A 124 -6.72 6.46 12.72
C SER A 124 -8.14 6.88 13.16
N GLY A 125 -8.29 8.13 13.60
CA GLY A 125 -9.59 8.71 13.93
C GLY A 125 -10.52 8.89 12.73
N VAL A 126 -10.00 8.76 11.50
CA VAL A 126 -10.76 8.90 10.26
C VAL A 126 -11.59 7.65 10.01
N GLN A 127 -12.90 7.81 9.87
CA GLN A 127 -13.85 6.73 9.55
C GLN A 127 -13.92 6.47 8.03
N TRP A 128 -12.77 6.12 7.44
CA TRP A 128 -12.64 5.82 6.01
C TRP A 128 -13.45 4.59 5.58
N LYS A 129 -13.87 4.58 4.31
CA LYS A 129 -14.79 3.59 3.73
C LYS A 129 -14.06 2.50 2.93
N TYR A 130 -13.08 2.92 2.14
CA TYR A 130 -12.27 2.03 1.33
C TYR A 130 -10.79 2.35 1.53
N LEU A 131 -9.97 1.30 1.48
CA LEU A 131 -8.53 1.34 1.42
C LEU A 131 -8.08 0.99 0.00
N LEU A 132 -7.19 1.79 -0.57
CA LEU A 132 -6.51 1.53 -1.82
C LEU A 132 -5.01 1.44 -1.56
N ASN A 133 -4.33 0.39 -2.02
CA ASN A 133 -2.88 0.32 -1.93
C ASN A 133 -2.21 0.82 -3.22
N THR A 134 -1.08 1.51 -3.06
CA THR A 134 -0.26 2.02 -4.15
C THR A 134 1.23 1.82 -3.85
N CYS A 135 2.06 1.84 -4.88
CA CYS A 135 3.51 1.97 -4.74
C CYS A 135 3.99 3.36 -5.17
N GLY A 136 5.25 3.69 -4.87
CA GLY A 136 5.81 5.02 -5.16
C GLY A 136 5.94 5.40 -6.65
N GLN A 137 5.54 4.52 -7.58
CA GLN A 137 5.59 4.76 -9.03
C GLN A 137 4.20 4.74 -9.69
N ASP A 138 3.14 4.55 -8.91
CA ASP A 138 1.77 4.66 -9.42
C ASP A 138 1.39 6.12 -9.69
N LEU A 139 0.34 6.33 -10.49
CA LEU A 139 -0.23 7.66 -10.70
C LEU A 139 -1.75 7.55 -10.97
N PRO A 140 -2.60 8.39 -10.34
CA PRO A 140 -4.03 8.33 -10.54
C PRO A 140 -4.42 8.77 -11.96
N LEU A 141 -5.30 7.99 -12.59
CA LEU A 141 -5.96 8.34 -13.87
C LEU A 141 -7.36 8.95 -13.70
N LYS A 142 -7.75 9.20 -12.45
CA LYS A 142 -9.07 9.65 -12.03
C LYS A 142 -8.90 10.62 -10.86
N THR A 143 -9.75 11.63 -10.82
CA THR A 143 -9.86 12.54 -9.68
C THR A 143 -10.41 11.81 -8.44
N ASN A 144 -10.20 12.37 -7.25
CA ASN A 144 -10.78 11.82 -6.02
C ASN A 144 -12.31 11.67 -6.12
N ARG A 145 -13.02 12.66 -6.68
CA ARG A 145 -14.47 12.58 -6.91
C ARG A 145 -14.86 11.40 -7.81
N GLU A 146 -14.11 11.16 -8.89
CA GLU A 146 -14.37 10.01 -9.77
C GLU A 146 -14.09 8.68 -9.08
N ILE A 147 -13.01 8.58 -8.30
CA ILE A 147 -12.69 7.40 -7.49
C ILE A 147 -13.82 7.13 -6.48
N VAL A 148 -14.25 8.14 -5.72
CA VAL A 148 -15.36 8.05 -4.77
C VAL A 148 -16.63 7.55 -5.46
N ARG A 149 -17.00 8.15 -6.59
CA ARG A 149 -18.19 7.73 -7.35
C ARG A 149 -18.08 6.31 -7.86
N HIS A 150 -16.91 5.91 -8.34
CA HIS A 150 -16.69 4.55 -8.82
C HIS A 150 -16.81 3.53 -7.68
N LEU A 151 -16.18 3.79 -6.53
CA LEU A 151 -16.24 2.91 -5.36
C LEU A 151 -17.66 2.77 -4.81
N LYS A 152 -18.48 3.83 -4.85
CA LYS A 152 -19.90 3.76 -4.46
C LYS A 152 -20.71 2.76 -5.31
N ILE A 153 -20.35 2.54 -6.56
CA ILE A 153 -21.01 1.55 -7.43
C ILE A 153 -20.87 0.13 -6.87
N PHE A 154 -19.77 -0.16 -6.17
CA PHE A 154 -19.51 -1.48 -5.60
C PHE A 154 -20.32 -1.76 -4.33
N LYS A 155 -21.04 -0.79 -3.76
CA LYS A 155 -21.98 -0.97 -2.64
C LYS A 155 -21.38 -1.76 -1.46
N GLY A 156 -20.13 -1.47 -1.08
CA GLY A 156 -19.44 -2.17 0.01
C GLY A 156 -18.77 -3.50 -0.37
N ASN A 157 -18.75 -3.86 -1.65
CA ASN A 157 -17.97 -5.00 -2.12
C ASN A 157 -16.52 -4.60 -2.40
N ASN A 158 -15.60 -5.54 -2.14
CA ASN A 158 -14.18 -5.35 -2.39
C ASN A 158 -13.84 -5.55 -3.88
N ILE A 159 -12.77 -4.91 -4.33
CA ILE A 159 -12.20 -5.03 -5.67
C ILE A 159 -10.85 -5.75 -5.55
N THR A 160 -10.88 -7.06 -5.80
CA THR A 160 -9.70 -7.94 -5.81
C THR A 160 -9.78 -8.86 -7.04
N PRO A 161 -9.53 -8.34 -8.27
CA PRO A 161 -9.67 -9.12 -9.49
C PRO A 161 -8.72 -10.31 -9.48
N GLY A 162 -9.19 -11.47 -9.92
CA GLY A 162 -8.36 -12.66 -10.05
C GLY A 162 -9.12 -13.87 -10.57
N VAL A 163 -8.39 -14.94 -10.81
CA VAL A 163 -8.82 -16.19 -11.45
C VAL A 163 -8.30 -17.39 -10.68
N LEU A 164 -8.73 -18.60 -11.06
CA LEU A 164 -8.07 -19.82 -10.60
C LEU A 164 -6.59 -19.83 -11.05
N PRO A 165 -5.71 -20.54 -10.33
CA PRO A 165 -4.26 -20.46 -10.58
C PRO A 165 -3.92 -20.81 -12.04
N PRO A 166 -3.35 -19.86 -12.81
CA PRO A 166 -2.86 -20.18 -14.14
C PRO A 166 -1.64 -21.11 -14.05
N ALA A 167 -1.35 -21.87 -15.11
CA ALA A 167 -0.30 -22.90 -15.10
C ALA A 167 1.07 -22.39 -14.61
N HIS A 168 1.44 -21.15 -14.95
CA HIS A 168 2.70 -20.54 -14.53
C HIS A 168 2.75 -20.18 -13.03
N ALA A 169 1.59 -19.99 -12.38
CA ALA A 169 1.50 -19.59 -10.97
C ALA A 169 1.39 -20.80 -10.02
N VAL A 170 0.98 -21.98 -10.49
CA VAL A 170 0.84 -23.20 -9.66
C VAL A 170 2.11 -23.50 -8.86
N GLY A 171 3.28 -23.29 -9.47
CA GLY A 171 4.57 -23.51 -8.79
C GLY A 171 4.79 -22.63 -7.55
N ARG A 172 4.19 -21.45 -7.51
CA ARG A 172 4.40 -20.41 -6.48
C ARG A 172 3.84 -20.80 -5.11
N THR A 173 2.80 -21.64 -5.10
CA THR A 173 2.16 -22.16 -3.87
C THR A 173 2.37 -23.66 -3.67
N LYS A 174 2.88 -24.37 -4.68
CA LYS A 174 3.24 -25.79 -4.57
C LYS A 174 4.53 -26.05 -3.79
N TYR A 175 5.49 -25.12 -3.86
CA TYR A 175 6.81 -25.26 -3.24
C TYR A 175 7.04 -24.20 -2.16
N ILE A 176 7.97 -24.49 -1.27
CA ILE A 176 8.42 -23.55 -0.26
C ILE A 176 9.43 -22.59 -0.86
N TYR A 177 9.29 -21.32 -0.51
CA TYR A 177 10.21 -20.25 -0.86
C TYR A 177 10.68 -19.53 0.40
N LYS A 178 11.92 -19.05 0.39
CA LYS A 178 12.48 -18.26 1.49
C LYS A 178 13.06 -16.97 0.96
N GLU A 179 12.82 -15.89 1.68
CA GLU A 179 13.48 -14.61 1.42
C GLU A 179 14.97 -14.73 1.75
N HIS A 180 15.82 -14.30 0.81
CA HIS A 180 17.23 -14.06 1.04
C HIS A 180 17.47 -12.55 1.09
N ILE A 181 18.10 -12.08 2.17
CA ILE A 181 18.46 -10.68 2.37
C ILE A 181 19.98 -10.57 2.30
N GLY A 182 20.47 -9.73 1.39
CA GLY A 182 21.88 -9.50 1.13
C GLY A 182 22.08 -8.32 0.17
N LYS A 183 23.26 -8.19 -0.43
CA LYS A 183 23.58 -7.13 -1.42
C LYS A 183 22.60 -7.11 -2.61
N GLY A 184 21.98 -8.25 -2.92
CA GLY A 184 20.76 -8.35 -3.71
C GLY A 184 19.76 -9.25 -2.99
N SER A 185 18.55 -8.76 -2.74
CA SER A 185 17.49 -9.56 -2.10
C SER A 185 16.68 -10.32 -3.15
N TYR A 186 16.41 -11.61 -2.93
CA TYR A 186 15.65 -12.44 -3.85
C TYR A 186 14.99 -13.63 -3.13
N MET A 187 14.07 -14.32 -3.82
CA MET A 187 13.43 -15.53 -3.31
C MET A 187 14.20 -16.78 -3.69
N ILE A 188 14.45 -17.67 -2.72
CA ILE A 188 15.06 -18.97 -2.91
C ILE A 188 13.97 -20.05 -2.89
N LYS A 189 13.83 -20.79 -3.98
CA LYS A 189 12.96 -21.97 -4.04
C LYS A 189 13.61 -23.16 -3.33
N ALA A 190 12.95 -23.71 -2.33
CA ALA A 190 13.36 -24.96 -1.69
C ALA A 190 12.90 -26.18 -2.50
N LYS A 191 13.58 -27.32 -2.30
CA LYS A 191 13.19 -28.62 -2.89
C LYS A 191 12.02 -29.32 -2.15
N ARG A 192 11.35 -28.61 -1.23
CA ARG A 192 10.26 -29.14 -0.40
C ARG A 192 8.91 -28.64 -0.90
N MET A 193 7.92 -29.52 -0.97
CA MET A 193 6.54 -29.17 -1.26
C MET A 193 5.87 -28.54 -0.03
N LYS A 194 4.91 -27.64 -0.27
CA LYS A 194 4.08 -27.06 0.79
C LYS A 194 2.96 -28.00 1.20
N MET A 195 2.52 -27.85 2.45
CA MET A 195 1.25 -28.42 2.89
C MET A 195 0.09 -27.76 2.15
N PRO A 196 -1.07 -28.44 2.00
CA PRO A 196 -2.27 -27.85 1.44
C PRO A 196 -2.66 -26.54 2.17
N PRO A 197 -3.39 -25.64 1.50
CA PRO A 197 -3.94 -24.45 2.13
C PRO A 197 -4.76 -24.78 3.38
N PRO A 198 -4.75 -23.90 4.41
CA PRO A 198 -5.57 -24.10 5.60
C PRO A 198 -7.06 -24.06 5.23
N HIS A 199 -7.89 -24.67 6.07
CA HIS A 199 -9.36 -24.68 5.93
C HIS A 199 -9.86 -25.22 4.57
N ASN A 200 -9.07 -26.03 3.88
CA ASN A 200 -9.33 -26.50 2.51
C ASN A 200 -9.64 -25.37 1.52
N LEU A 201 -9.04 -24.20 1.72
CA LEU A 201 -9.24 -23.03 0.87
C LEU A 201 -8.78 -23.30 -0.56
N THR A 202 -9.63 -22.91 -1.52
CA THR A 202 -9.20 -22.81 -2.92
C THR A 202 -8.40 -21.53 -3.08
N ILE A 203 -7.15 -21.65 -3.52
CA ILE A 203 -6.28 -20.50 -3.79
C ILE A 203 -6.61 -19.90 -5.15
N TYR A 204 -6.76 -18.58 -5.19
CA TYR A 204 -6.93 -17.80 -6.41
C TYR A 204 -5.72 -16.90 -6.62
N PHE A 205 -5.47 -16.49 -7.87
CA PHE A 205 -4.41 -15.56 -8.22
C PHE A 205 -4.98 -14.30 -8.86
N GLY A 206 -4.38 -13.15 -8.56
CA GLY A 206 -4.85 -11.82 -8.92
C GLY A 206 -3.75 -10.78 -8.78
N SER A 207 -4.16 -9.53 -8.57
CA SER A 207 -3.24 -8.41 -8.42
C SER A 207 -2.83 -8.22 -6.96
N ALA A 208 -1.59 -7.75 -6.75
CA ALA A 208 -1.16 -7.18 -5.46
C ALA A 208 -1.93 -5.90 -5.11
N TYR A 209 -2.51 -5.23 -6.11
CA TYR A 209 -3.24 -3.97 -5.98
C TYR A 209 -4.74 -4.19 -5.83
N ILE A 210 -5.32 -3.57 -4.80
CA ILE A 210 -6.67 -3.82 -4.32
C ILE A 210 -7.37 -2.51 -3.95
N ALA A 211 -8.70 -2.54 -3.98
CA ALA A 211 -9.53 -1.56 -3.29
C ALA A 211 -10.53 -2.29 -2.39
N VAL A 212 -10.37 -2.20 -1.09
CA VAL A 212 -11.09 -3.04 -0.12
C VAL A 212 -11.79 -2.19 0.95
N THR A 213 -12.86 -2.70 1.51
CA THR A 213 -13.61 -2.04 2.58
C THR A 213 -12.86 -2.04 3.91
N ARG A 214 -13.26 -1.13 4.82
CA ARG A 214 -12.74 -1.11 6.19
C ARG A 214 -13.03 -2.41 6.93
N GLU A 215 -14.21 -2.96 6.72
CA GLU A 215 -14.68 -4.22 7.30
C GLU A 215 -13.82 -5.39 6.81
N PHE A 216 -13.45 -5.41 5.52
CA PHE A 216 -12.52 -6.41 5.00
C PHE A 216 -11.13 -6.29 5.65
N VAL A 217 -10.63 -5.08 5.87
CA VAL A 217 -9.34 -4.88 6.58
C VAL A 217 -9.42 -5.38 8.02
N GLN A 218 -10.55 -5.14 8.72
CA GLN A 218 -10.78 -5.71 10.04
C GLN A 218 -10.82 -7.25 10.01
N PHE A 219 -11.48 -7.84 9.01
CA PHE A 219 -11.50 -9.29 8.80
C PHE A 219 -10.08 -9.83 8.60
N VAL A 220 -9.29 -9.22 7.71
CA VAL A 220 -7.90 -9.64 7.42
C VAL A 220 -7.05 -9.71 8.69
N LEU A 221 -7.21 -8.74 9.59
CA LEU A 221 -6.36 -8.61 10.77
C LEU A 221 -6.82 -9.42 11.99
N ASN A 222 -8.09 -9.84 12.04
CA ASN A 222 -8.68 -10.46 13.23
C ASN A 222 -9.26 -11.87 13.00
N ASN A 223 -9.64 -12.20 11.77
CA ASN A 223 -10.29 -13.48 11.49
C ASN A 223 -9.28 -14.64 11.45
N ARG A 224 -9.63 -15.77 12.08
CA ARG A 224 -8.75 -16.94 12.15
C ARG A 224 -8.36 -17.49 10.77
N TRP A 225 -9.29 -17.55 9.82
CA TRP A 225 -9.01 -18.05 8.47
C TRP A 225 -8.04 -17.12 7.73
N ALA A 226 -8.18 -15.80 7.92
CA ALA A 226 -7.27 -14.83 7.34
C ALA A 226 -5.86 -14.95 7.94
N LEU A 227 -5.76 -15.07 9.26
CA LEU A 227 -4.48 -15.23 9.96
C LEU A 227 -3.78 -16.55 9.61
N ASP A 228 -4.53 -17.66 9.52
CA ASP A 228 -3.98 -18.96 9.11
C ASP A 228 -3.51 -18.93 7.65
N LEU A 229 -4.25 -18.27 6.75
CA LEU A 229 -3.83 -18.11 5.35
C LEU A 229 -2.59 -17.23 5.23
N LEU A 230 -2.47 -16.18 6.06
CA LEU A 230 -1.29 -15.31 6.09
C LEU A 230 -0.07 -16.10 6.52
N GLU A 231 -0.19 -16.89 7.60
CA GLU A 231 0.86 -17.78 8.09
C GLU A 231 1.29 -18.78 7.01
N TRP A 232 0.31 -19.44 6.38
CA TRP A 232 0.57 -20.37 5.29
C TRP A 232 1.23 -19.69 4.08
N SER A 233 0.96 -18.41 3.84
CA SER A 233 1.49 -17.67 2.69
C SER A 233 2.94 -17.18 2.91
N LYS A 234 3.48 -17.22 4.14
CA LYS A 234 4.82 -16.66 4.46
C LYS A 234 5.96 -17.23 3.63
N ASP A 235 5.88 -18.50 3.27
CA ASP A 235 6.91 -19.22 2.52
C ASP A 235 6.42 -19.63 1.12
N THR A 236 5.58 -18.80 0.51
CA THR A 236 5.18 -18.87 -0.91
C THR A 236 5.90 -17.81 -1.75
N TYR A 237 5.76 -17.87 -3.07
CA TYR A 237 6.28 -16.86 -3.99
C TYR A 237 5.17 -15.89 -4.41
N SER A 238 5.40 -14.58 -4.27
CA SER A 238 4.43 -13.49 -4.54
C SER A 238 3.10 -13.66 -3.79
N PRO A 239 3.09 -13.76 -2.45
CA PRO A 239 1.86 -13.96 -1.69
C PRO A 239 0.83 -12.85 -1.82
N ASP A 240 1.28 -11.63 -2.11
CA ASP A 240 0.44 -10.48 -2.45
C ASP A 240 -0.47 -10.72 -3.67
N GLU A 241 -0.08 -11.60 -4.60
CA GLU A 241 -0.86 -11.95 -5.78
C GLU A 241 -1.90 -13.06 -5.53
N HIS A 242 -1.95 -13.71 -4.36
CA HIS A 242 -3.00 -14.69 -4.06
C HIS A 242 -3.75 -14.43 -2.76
N PHE A 243 -3.14 -13.75 -1.78
CA PHE A 243 -3.71 -13.58 -0.45
C PHE A 243 -5.03 -12.81 -0.48
N TRP A 244 -5.03 -11.60 -1.05
CA TRP A 244 -6.21 -10.72 -1.06
C TRP A 244 -7.41 -11.35 -1.78
N VAL A 245 -7.13 -11.87 -2.98
CA VAL A 245 -8.12 -12.41 -3.90
C VAL A 245 -8.68 -13.76 -3.44
N THR A 246 -7.92 -14.50 -2.63
CA THR A 246 -8.39 -15.71 -1.96
C THR A 246 -9.30 -15.36 -0.78
N LEU A 247 -8.88 -14.43 0.09
CA LEU A 247 -9.68 -14.01 1.24
C LEU A 247 -11.03 -13.42 0.83
N ASN A 248 -11.07 -12.65 -0.25
CA ASN A 248 -12.32 -12.05 -0.75
C ASN A 248 -13.32 -13.07 -1.32
N ARG A 249 -12.93 -14.35 -1.46
CA ARG A 249 -13.81 -15.43 -1.91
C ARG A 249 -14.22 -16.38 -0.80
N ILE A 250 -13.79 -16.14 0.44
CA ILE A 250 -14.30 -16.84 1.60
C ILE A 250 -15.77 -16.41 1.77
N PRO A 251 -16.74 -17.36 1.80
CA PRO A 251 -18.12 -17.03 2.09
C PRO A 251 -18.22 -16.34 3.46
N GLY A 252 -18.92 -15.20 3.49
CA GLY A 252 -19.23 -14.44 4.70
C GLY A 252 -20.41 -15.01 5.46
#